data_AF-A0A356QEM6-F1
#
_entry.id   AF-A0A356QEM6-F1
#
_cell.length_a   1.000
_cell.length_b   1.000
_cell.length_c   1.000
_cell.angle_alpha   90.00
_cell.angle_beta   90.00
_cell.angle_gamma   90.00
#
_symmetry.space_group_name_H-M   'P 1'
#
loop_
_entity.id
_entity.type
_entity.pdbx_description
1 polymer ?
#
loop_
_entity_poly.entity_id
_entity_poly.type
_entity_poly.pdbx_seq_one_letter_code
_entity_poly.pdbx_strand_id
1 'polypeptide(L)'
;FDSTPEDRRTAAWLFAQFTVAKTTSLEKLMAGLTPIRESDIFSEQMTEMAPRLGGLVEFYRSPNESNWTPTGTNVPDYPRMAPLWWQNLAPVMSGEVTPQEGLDKLAADMDNTMNRLARANVFDSYAPVLNEERDPQYWLDQEGAPKAKLDNEMPQGTTVPYDEMMEAWMAAGTR
;
A
#
# COMPACT_ATOMS: atom_id res chain seq x y z
N PHE A 1 0.56 -16.21 -24.41
CA PHE A 1 1.73 -15.45 -23.86
C PHE A 1 2.74 -15.34 -24.99
N ASP A 2 2.42 -14.57 -26.02
CA ASP A 2 3.11 -14.70 -27.32
C ASP A 2 3.99 -13.47 -27.61
N SER A 3 4.00 -12.50 -26.70
CA SER A 3 4.76 -11.26 -26.83
C SER A 3 6.27 -11.43 -26.59
N THR A 4 6.71 -12.52 -25.95
CA THR A 4 8.13 -12.77 -25.62
C THR A 4 8.53 -14.19 -26.04
N PRO A 5 9.64 -14.35 -26.80
CA PRO A 5 10.20 -15.66 -27.13
C PRO A 5 10.40 -16.56 -25.90
N GLU A 6 10.15 -17.86 -26.05
CA GLU A 6 10.13 -18.82 -24.94
C GLU A 6 11.48 -18.94 -24.22
N ASP A 7 12.57 -18.92 -24.96
CA ASP A 7 13.95 -18.96 -24.44
C ASP A 7 14.22 -17.79 -23.50
N ARG A 8 13.84 -16.57 -23.91
CA ARG A 8 14.00 -15.35 -23.12
C ARG A 8 13.07 -15.34 -21.91
N ARG A 9 11.83 -15.78 -22.08
CA ARG A 9 10.86 -15.88 -20.98
C ARG A 9 11.35 -16.87 -19.91
N THR A 10 11.85 -18.03 -20.32
CA THR A 10 12.39 -19.05 -19.41
C THR A 10 13.62 -18.54 -18.67
N ALA A 11 14.55 -17.89 -19.38
CA ALA A 11 15.72 -17.27 -18.77
C ALA A 11 15.34 -16.19 -17.75
N ALA A 12 14.41 -15.31 -18.10
CA ALA A 12 13.91 -14.26 -17.20
C ALA A 12 13.22 -14.86 -15.96
N TRP A 13 12.43 -15.92 -16.13
CA TRP A 13 11.79 -16.63 -15.03
C TRP A 13 12.82 -17.23 -14.08
N LEU A 14 13.84 -17.93 -14.60
CA LEU A 14 14.93 -18.50 -13.79
C LEU A 14 15.70 -17.42 -13.03
N PHE A 15 16.01 -16.31 -13.69
CA PHE A 15 16.67 -15.18 -13.05
C PHE A 15 15.79 -14.59 -11.93
N ALA A 16 14.49 -14.43 -12.17
CA ALA A 16 13.56 -13.97 -11.14
C ALA A 16 13.57 -14.91 -9.92
N GLN A 17 13.54 -16.24 -10.13
CA GLN A 17 13.66 -17.21 -9.03
C GLN A 17 14.97 -17.04 -8.24
N PHE A 18 16.09 -16.84 -8.93
CA PHE A 18 17.38 -16.58 -8.29
C PHE A 18 17.37 -15.30 -7.45
N THR A 19 16.77 -14.21 -7.93
CA THR A 19 16.75 -12.91 -7.20
C THR A 19 15.93 -12.93 -5.90
N VAL A 20 15.05 -13.91 -5.74
CA VAL A 20 14.22 -14.13 -4.55
C VAL A 20 14.58 -15.40 -3.79
N ALA A 21 15.62 -16.12 -4.21
CA ALA A 21 16.14 -17.28 -3.50
C ALA A 21 16.67 -16.85 -2.13
N LYS A 22 16.50 -17.71 -1.11
CA LYS A 22 16.76 -17.40 0.31
C LYS A 22 18.13 -16.74 0.56
N THR A 23 19.19 -17.25 -0.04
CA THR A 23 20.54 -16.71 0.13
C THR A 23 20.68 -15.32 -0.51
N THR A 24 20.23 -15.17 -1.76
CA THR A 24 20.28 -13.91 -2.50
C THR A 24 19.40 -12.83 -1.86
N SER A 25 18.19 -13.17 -1.44
CA SER A 25 17.25 -12.23 -0.83
C SER A 25 17.72 -11.80 0.57
N LEU A 26 18.25 -12.72 1.38
CA LEU A 26 18.81 -12.38 2.68
C LEU A 26 20.02 -11.45 2.55
N GLU A 27 20.93 -11.71 1.61
CA GLU A 27 22.07 -10.82 1.35
C GLU A 27 21.60 -9.41 0.97
N LYS A 28 20.61 -9.32 0.06
CA LYS A 28 20.00 -8.06 -0.33
C LYS A 28 19.32 -7.36 0.85
N LEU A 29 18.64 -8.09 1.73
CA LEU A 29 18.04 -7.54 2.95
C LEU A 29 19.11 -6.97 3.88
N MET A 30 20.18 -7.71 4.15
CA MET A 30 21.23 -7.25 5.05
C MET A 30 21.93 -5.99 4.52
N ALA A 31 22.03 -5.82 3.20
CA ALA A 31 22.59 -4.63 2.58
C ALA A 31 21.60 -3.46 2.44
N GLY A 32 20.34 -3.74 2.08
CA GLY A 32 19.35 -2.74 1.66
C GLY A 32 18.19 -2.51 2.62
N LEU A 33 18.10 -3.30 3.70
CA LEU A 33 17.10 -3.18 4.78
C LEU A 33 15.64 -3.19 4.29
N THR A 34 15.36 -3.89 3.18
CA THR A 34 14.04 -4.01 2.55
C THR A 34 13.60 -5.47 2.51
N PRO A 35 12.88 -5.96 3.55
CA PRO A 35 12.52 -7.37 3.62
C PRO A 35 11.45 -7.70 2.59
N ILE A 36 11.68 -8.80 1.86
CA ILE A 36 10.73 -9.34 0.88
C ILE A 36 10.26 -10.77 1.22
N ARG A 37 10.83 -11.36 2.28
CA ARG A 37 10.51 -12.71 2.75
C ARG A 37 10.51 -12.76 4.26
N GLU A 38 9.48 -13.38 4.82
CA GLU A 38 9.40 -13.68 6.24
C GLU A 38 10.60 -14.52 6.71
N SER A 39 10.99 -15.54 5.94
CA SER A 39 12.17 -16.35 6.26
C SER A 39 13.45 -15.53 6.43
N ASP A 40 13.56 -14.36 5.78
CA ASP A 40 14.72 -13.48 5.87
C ASP A 40 14.72 -12.70 7.17
N ILE A 41 13.60 -12.09 7.53
CA ILE A 41 13.52 -11.32 8.76
C ILE A 41 13.66 -12.21 10.01
N PHE A 42 13.24 -13.47 9.95
CA PHE A 42 13.37 -14.45 11.04
C PHE A 42 14.72 -15.19 11.07
N SER A 43 15.69 -14.79 10.25
CA SER A 43 17.01 -15.46 10.23
C SER A 43 17.89 -15.09 11.43
N GLU A 44 18.85 -15.95 11.75
CA GLU A 44 19.85 -15.71 12.80
C GLU A 44 20.67 -14.43 12.52
N GLN A 45 21.04 -14.21 11.26
CA GLN A 45 21.76 -13.01 10.83
C GLN A 45 20.98 -11.73 11.15
N MET A 46 19.66 -11.74 10.96
CA MET A 46 18.82 -10.59 11.31
C MET A 46 18.70 -10.42 12.82
N THR A 47 18.69 -11.50 13.60
CA THR A 47 18.77 -11.44 15.08
C THR A 47 20.09 -10.82 15.54
N GLU A 48 21.22 -11.22 14.96
CA GLU A 48 22.53 -10.64 15.27
C GLU A 48 22.64 -9.16 14.88
N MET A 49 21.97 -8.77 13.79
CA MET A 49 21.92 -7.39 13.33
C MET A 49 20.91 -6.52 14.09
N ALA A 50 19.91 -7.11 14.76
CA ALA A 50 18.81 -6.37 15.38
C ALA A 50 19.25 -5.18 16.27
N PRO A 51 20.28 -5.31 17.14
CA PRO A 51 20.71 -4.22 18.03
C PRO A 51 21.17 -2.94 17.31
N ARG A 52 21.54 -3.03 16.02
CA ARG A 52 22.00 -1.89 15.20
C ARG A 52 20.98 -1.40 14.17
N LEU A 53 19.78 -1.99 14.13
CA LEU A 53 18.76 -1.69 13.12
C LEU A 53 17.57 -0.88 13.65
N GLY A 54 17.68 -0.34 14.87
CA GLY A 54 16.74 0.66 15.39
C GLY A 54 15.29 0.19 15.46
N GLY A 55 15.05 -1.10 15.73
CA GLY A 55 13.70 -1.65 15.85
C GLY A 55 13.14 -2.26 14.56
N LEU A 56 13.88 -2.26 13.43
CA LEU A 56 13.39 -2.84 12.17
C LEU A 56 13.04 -4.32 12.31
N VAL A 57 13.88 -5.11 12.98
CA VAL A 57 13.67 -6.56 13.12
C VAL A 57 12.49 -6.84 14.02
N GLU A 58 12.39 -6.10 15.12
CA GLU A 58 11.32 -6.17 16.11
C GLU A 58 9.98 -5.76 15.48
N PHE A 59 9.97 -4.71 14.66
CA PHE A 59 8.78 -4.24 13.95
C PHE A 59 8.22 -5.32 13.01
N TYR A 60 9.04 -5.86 12.11
CA TYR A 60 8.59 -6.88 11.15
C TYR A 60 8.33 -8.26 11.78
N ARG A 61 8.84 -8.53 12.99
CA ARG A 61 8.48 -9.72 13.79
C ARG A 61 7.31 -9.47 14.75
N SER A 62 6.78 -8.26 14.81
CA SER A 62 5.61 -7.90 15.62
C SER A 62 4.32 -8.12 14.83
N PRO A 63 3.20 -8.50 15.47
CA PRO A 63 1.89 -8.46 14.83
C PRO A 63 1.49 -7.06 14.35
N ASN A 64 2.13 -6.00 14.86
CA ASN A 64 1.86 -4.61 14.48
C ASN A 64 2.26 -4.27 13.04
N GLU A 65 3.12 -5.05 12.39
CA GLU A 65 3.44 -4.89 10.97
C GLU A 65 2.17 -4.88 10.12
N SER A 66 1.20 -5.73 10.48
CA SER A 66 -0.05 -5.89 9.74
C SER A 66 -1.05 -4.74 9.96
N ASN A 67 -0.74 -3.78 10.85
CA ASN A 67 -1.51 -2.56 11.00
C ASN A 67 -1.22 -1.53 9.90
N TRP A 68 -0.17 -1.74 9.09
CA TRP A 68 0.13 -0.86 7.97
C TRP A 68 -0.81 -1.11 6.79
N THR A 69 -1.20 -0.03 6.12
CA THR A 69 -2.12 -0.09 4.98
C THR A 69 -1.55 -0.99 3.88
N PRO A 70 -2.32 -1.95 3.34
CA PRO A 70 -1.86 -2.77 2.23
C PRO A 70 -1.53 -1.88 1.03
N THR A 71 -0.63 -2.34 0.14
CA THR A 71 -0.25 -1.60 -1.08
C THR A 71 -1.40 -1.40 -2.08
N GLY A 72 -2.59 -1.94 -1.77
CA GLY A 72 -3.79 -1.82 -2.59
C GLY A 72 -3.73 -2.65 -3.86
N THR A 73 -4.83 -2.62 -4.61
CA THR A 73 -4.89 -3.18 -5.96
C THR A 73 -4.35 -2.16 -6.97
N ASN A 74 -3.64 -2.65 -7.99
CA ASN A 74 -3.22 -1.80 -9.10
C ASN A 74 -4.42 -1.17 -9.81
N VAL A 75 -4.26 0.08 -10.26
CA VAL A 75 -5.26 0.76 -11.08
C VAL A 75 -5.21 0.28 -12.54
N PRO A 76 -6.33 0.34 -13.30
CA PRO A 76 -6.41 -0.21 -14.65
C PRO A 76 -5.44 0.36 -15.69
N ASP A 77 -5.13 1.66 -15.60
CA ASP A 77 -4.18 2.35 -16.49
C ASP A 77 -3.48 3.47 -15.72
N TYR A 78 -2.43 3.11 -14.97
CA TYR A 78 -1.66 4.06 -14.16
C TYR A 78 -1.13 5.25 -14.97
N PRO A 79 -0.53 5.08 -16.18
CA PRO A 79 -0.06 6.20 -16.99
C PRO A 79 -1.14 7.25 -17.29
N ARG A 80 -2.38 6.84 -17.54
CA ARG A 80 -3.48 7.79 -17.78
C ARG A 80 -4.08 8.37 -16.51
N MET A 81 -4.05 7.63 -15.41
CA MET A 81 -4.68 8.06 -14.15
C MET A 81 -3.74 8.91 -13.27
N ALA A 82 -2.44 8.65 -13.27
CA ALA A 82 -1.47 9.35 -12.41
C ALA A 82 -1.44 10.87 -12.61
N PRO A 83 -1.56 11.43 -13.84
CA PRO A 83 -1.58 12.88 -14.02
C PRO A 83 -2.79 13.58 -13.37
N LEU A 84 -3.91 12.86 -13.18
CA LEU A 84 -5.13 13.42 -12.57
C LEU A 84 -4.89 13.86 -11.13
N TRP A 85 -3.99 13.18 -10.41
CA TRP A 85 -3.61 13.56 -9.05
C TRP A 85 -3.09 14.99 -8.99
N TRP A 86 -2.12 15.32 -9.83
CA TRP A 86 -1.53 16.67 -9.82
C TRP A 86 -2.51 17.74 -10.28
N GLN A 87 -3.36 17.43 -11.26
CA GLN A 87 -4.37 18.37 -11.76
C GLN A 87 -5.41 18.74 -10.71
N ASN A 88 -5.77 17.80 -9.84
CA ASN A 88 -6.81 17.99 -8.83
C ASN A 88 -6.26 18.40 -7.46
N LEU A 89 -5.04 18.00 -7.09
CA LEU A 89 -4.45 18.37 -5.81
C LEU A 89 -3.77 19.74 -5.80
N ALA A 90 -3.28 20.24 -6.95
CA ALA A 90 -2.62 21.54 -6.96
C ALA A 90 -3.52 22.68 -6.44
N PRO A 91 -4.81 22.78 -6.83
CA PRO A 91 -5.74 23.78 -6.27
C PRO A 91 -6.07 23.57 -4.79
N VAL A 92 -6.04 22.32 -4.30
CA VAL A 92 -6.22 22.02 -2.87
C VAL A 92 -5.04 22.56 -2.07
N MET A 93 -3.82 22.33 -2.56
CA MET A 93 -2.59 22.78 -1.89
C MET A 93 -2.44 24.31 -1.90
N SER A 94 -2.95 25.00 -2.93
CA SER A 94 -2.96 26.47 -2.97
C SER A 94 -4.12 27.08 -2.16
N GLY A 95 -5.08 26.26 -1.69
CA GLY A 95 -6.25 26.71 -0.95
C GLY A 95 -7.33 27.35 -1.83
N GLU A 96 -7.27 27.17 -3.15
CA GLU A 96 -8.30 27.63 -4.09
C GLU A 96 -9.60 26.84 -3.96
N VAL A 97 -9.50 25.56 -3.59
CA VAL A 97 -10.63 24.68 -3.31
C VAL A 97 -10.39 23.92 -2.01
N THR A 98 -11.46 23.46 -1.37
CA THR A 98 -11.35 22.62 -0.18
C THR A 98 -10.79 21.23 -0.52
N PRO A 99 -10.20 20.51 0.45
CA PRO A 99 -9.77 19.13 0.24
C PRO A 99 -10.89 18.22 -0.24
N GLN A 100 -12.12 18.40 0.27
CA GLN A 100 -13.27 17.61 -0.16
C GLN A 100 -13.59 17.85 -1.64
N GLU A 101 -13.72 19.11 -2.06
CA GLU A 101 -14.02 19.46 -3.46
C GLU A 101 -12.96 18.95 -4.42
N GLY A 102 -11.67 19.05 -4.05
CA GLY A 102 -10.58 18.55 -4.88
C GLY A 102 -10.56 17.02 -5.00
N LEU A 103 -10.85 16.30 -3.90
CA LEU A 103 -10.94 14.84 -3.91
C LEU A 103 -12.19 14.33 -4.64
N ASP A 104 -13.33 15.01 -4.50
CA ASP A 104 -14.56 14.69 -5.25
C ASP A 104 -14.32 14.87 -6.76
N LYS A 105 -13.65 15.95 -7.15
CA LYS A 105 -13.27 16.20 -8.53
C LYS A 105 -12.30 15.13 -9.06
N LEU A 106 -11.30 14.76 -8.26
CA LEU A 106 -10.37 13.68 -8.59
C LEU A 106 -11.11 12.35 -8.81
N ALA A 107 -12.04 11.99 -7.92
CA ALA A 107 -12.84 10.78 -8.04
C ALA A 107 -13.66 10.79 -9.34
N ALA A 108 -14.35 11.90 -9.63
CA ALA A 108 -15.12 12.05 -10.88
C ALA A 108 -14.24 11.95 -12.14
N ASP A 109 -13.05 12.57 -12.14
CA ASP A 109 -12.12 12.50 -13.26
C ASP A 109 -11.54 11.09 -13.46
N MET A 110 -11.30 10.36 -12.35
CA MET A 110 -10.91 8.94 -12.39
C MET A 110 -12.03 8.08 -12.97
N ASP A 111 -13.26 8.22 -12.50
CA ASP A 111 -14.43 7.47 -13.01
C ASP A 111 -14.67 7.74 -14.49
N ASN A 112 -14.60 9.00 -14.91
CA ASN A 112 -14.70 9.37 -16.32
C ASN A 112 -13.61 8.71 -17.17
N THR A 113 -12.39 8.63 -16.65
CA THR A 113 -11.28 7.96 -17.34
C THR A 113 -11.49 6.45 -17.42
N MET A 114 -11.89 5.81 -16.32
CA MET A 114 -12.20 4.38 -16.27
C MET A 114 -13.38 4.01 -17.17
N ASN A 115 -14.44 4.83 -17.23
CA ASN A 115 -15.58 4.62 -18.14
C ASN A 115 -15.14 4.66 -19.61
N ARG A 116 -14.35 5.66 -19.99
CA ARG A 116 -13.81 5.74 -21.37
C ARG A 116 -12.94 4.55 -21.71
N LEU A 117 -12.11 4.11 -20.75
CA LEU A 117 -11.24 2.95 -20.86
C LEU A 117 -12.04 1.67 -21.09
N ALA A 118 -13.10 1.44 -20.31
CA ALA A 118 -14.01 0.31 -20.47
C ALA A 118 -14.70 0.33 -21.84
N ARG A 119 -15.18 1.50 -22.27
CA ARG A 119 -15.85 1.67 -23.59
C ARG A 119 -14.91 1.51 -24.78
N ALA A 120 -13.62 1.83 -24.62
CA ALA A 120 -12.64 1.72 -25.69
C ALA A 120 -12.29 0.26 -26.04
N ASN A 121 -12.74 -0.71 -25.24
CA ASN A 121 -12.50 -2.15 -25.42
C ASN A 121 -11.00 -2.48 -25.62
N VAL A 122 -10.13 -1.78 -24.89
CA VAL A 122 -8.67 -1.97 -24.92
C VAL A 122 -8.20 -3.07 -23.97
N PHE A 123 -9.09 -3.59 -23.13
CA PHE A 123 -8.78 -4.66 -22.19
C PHE A 123 -9.33 -5.98 -22.76
N ASP A 124 -8.43 -6.91 -23.07
CA ASP A 124 -8.80 -8.27 -23.46
C ASP A 124 -9.45 -9.05 -22.32
N SER A 125 -9.21 -8.64 -21.06
CA SER A 125 -9.79 -9.22 -19.85
C SER A 125 -9.86 -8.16 -18.75
N TYR A 126 -10.92 -8.22 -17.92
CA TYR A 126 -11.12 -7.37 -16.73
C TYR A 126 -11.17 -5.85 -17.02
N ALA A 127 -12.02 -5.43 -17.97
CA ALA A 127 -12.31 -4.02 -18.16
C ALA A 127 -12.90 -3.40 -16.87
N PRO A 128 -12.60 -2.13 -16.55
CA PRO A 128 -13.17 -1.46 -15.38
C PRO A 128 -14.70 -1.45 -15.44
N VAL A 129 -15.34 -1.77 -14.32
CA VAL A 129 -16.78 -1.65 -14.14
C VAL A 129 -17.02 -0.61 -13.07
N LEU A 130 -17.69 0.49 -13.44
CA LEU A 130 -18.06 1.51 -12.47
C LEU A 130 -19.18 1.00 -11.57
N ASN A 131 -19.07 1.32 -10.29
CA ASN A 131 -20.16 1.13 -9.35
C ASN A 131 -21.32 2.07 -9.71
N GLU A 132 -22.54 1.69 -9.35
CA GLU A 132 -23.66 2.61 -9.39
C GLU A 132 -23.44 3.77 -8.41
N GLU A 133 -23.95 4.96 -8.75
CA GLU A 133 -23.97 6.07 -7.81
C GLU A 133 -24.78 5.68 -6.56
N ARG A 134 -24.19 5.98 -5.41
CA ARG A 134 -24.72 5.67 -4.08
C ARG A 134 -24.42 6.83 -3.15
N ASP A 135 -25.24 6.95 -2.11
CA ASP A 135 -24.98 7.88 -1.03
C ASP A 135 -23.61 7.58 -0.38
N PRO A 136 -22.80 8.58 -0.01
CA PRO A 136 -21.51 8.35 0.63
C PRO A 136 -21.59 7.46 1.88
N GLN A 137 -22.69 7.52 2.64
CA GLN A 137 -22.90 6.70 3.82
C GLN A 137 -22.89 5.19 3.48
N TYR A 138 -23.45 4.81 2.33
CA TYR A 138 -23.40 3.42 1.87
C TYR A 138 -21.96 2.90 1.80
N TRP A 139 -21.04 3.72 1.27
CA TRP A 139 -19.62 3.35 1.16
C TRP A 139 -18.92 3.37 2.51
N LEU A 140 -19.26 4.32 3.39
CA LEU A 140 -18.71 4.43 4.74
C LEU A 140 -19.15 3.29 5.68
N ASP A 141 -20.31 2.69 5.42
CA ASP A 141 -20.84 1.56 6.19
C ASP A 141 -20.26 0.20 5.75
N GLN A 142 -19.48 0.14 4.67
CA GLN A 142 -18.87 -1.11 4.21
C GLN A 142 -17.76 -1.59 5.14
N GLU A 143 -17.56 -2.90 5.20
CA GLU A 143 -16.43 -3.49 5.91
C GLU A 143 -15.10 -3.00 5.31
N GLY A 144 -14.20 -2.51 6.16
CA GLY A 144 -12.91 -1.95 5.73
C GLY A 144 -12.96 -0.55 5.09
N ALA A 145 -14.13 0.12 5.11
CA ALA A 145 -14.29 1.46 4.57
C ALA A 145 -13.40 2.52 5.26
N PRO A 146 -13.06 3.62 4.55
CA PRO A 146 -12.46 4.78 5.19
C PRO A 146 -13.38 5.33 6.30
N LYS A 147 -12.79 5.99 7.29
CA LYS A 147 -13.55 6.52 8.42
C LYS A 147 -14.23 7.83 8.04
N ALA A 148 -15.49 7.96 8.43
CA ALA A 148 -16.26 9.19 8.28
C ALA A 148 -15.60 10.34 9.07
N LYS A 149 -15.91 11.56 8.63
CA LYS A 149 -15.51 12.77 9.36
C LYS A 149 -16.01 12.70 10.80
N LEU A 150 -15.12 12.97 11.75
CA LEU A 150 -15.46 13.03 13.17
C LEU A 150 -15.86 14.45 13.56
N ASP A 151 -16.70 14.59 14.58
CA ASP A 151 -17.03 15.90 15.15
C ASP A 151 -15.79 16.60 15.76
N ASN A 152 -14.80 15.83 16.20
CA ASN A 152 -13.55 16.31 16.79
C ASN A 152 -12.35 15.50 16.26
N GLU A 153 -11.78 15.93 15.14
CA GLU A 153 -10.64 15.25 14.47
C GLU A 153 -9.29 15.54 15.12
N MET A 154 -9.19 16.60 15.94
CA MET A 154 -7.94 17.04 16.57
C MET A 154 -8.12 17.26 18.08
N PRO A 155 -8.49 16.22 18.85
CA PRO A 155 -8.52 16.33 20.29
C PRO A 155 -7.11 16.63 20.84
N GLN A 156 -7.04 17.30 21.98
CA GLN A 156 -5.79 17.52 22.68
C GLN A 156 -5.12 16.17 22.99
N GLY A 157 -3.87 16.00 22.56
CA GLY A 157 -3.11 14.77 22.84
C GLY A 157 -2.93 14.54 24.33
N THR A 158 -2.97 13.27 24.75
CA THR A 158 -2.74 12.84 26.13
C THR A 158 -1.47 12.00 26.21
N THR A 159 -0.69 12.18 27.28
CA THR A 159 0.48 11.32 27.54
C THR A 159 0.03 9.96 28.05
N VAL A 160 0.63 8.88 27.55
CA VAL A 160 0.47 7.51 28.07
C VAL A 160 1.63 7.21 29.02
N PRO A 161 1.38 6.64 30.22
CA PRO A 161 2.46 6.18 31.10
C PRO A 161 3.37 5.18 30.38
N TYR A 162 4.69 5.34 30.57
CA TYR A 162 5.67 4.49 29.90
C TYR A 162 5.47 3.00 30.22
N ASP A 163 5.18 2.66 31.47
CA ASP A 163 5.00 1.29 31.91
C ASP A 163 3.78 0.63 31.24
N GLU A 164 2.67 1.35 31.10
CA GLU A 164 1.47 0.88 30.40
C GLU A 164 1.75 0.63 28.91
N MET A 165 2.49 1.53 28.27
CA MET A 165 2.93 1.36 26.88
C MET A 165 3.82 0.11 26.72
N MET A 166 4.74 -0.11 27.65
CA MET A 166 5.63 -1.28 27.63
C MET A 166 4.87 -2.59 27.91
N GLU A 167 3.92 -2.58 28.84
CA GLU A 167 3.03 -3.73 29.09
C GLU A 167 2.21 -4.08 27.85
N ALA A 168 1.59 -3.10 27.20
CA ALA A 168 0.84 -3.31 25.97
C ALA A 168 1.72 -3.85 24.83
N TRP A 169 2.95 -3.33 24.68
CA TRP A 169 3.92 -3.84 23.71
C TRP A 169 4.29 -5.29 23.99
N MET A 170 4.62 -5.63 25.23
CA MET A 170 4.99 -7.01 25.59
C MET A 170 3.81 -7.98 25.46
N ALA A 171 2.60 -7.53 25.79
CA ALA A 171 1.37 -8.31 25.65
C ALA A 171 0.98 -8.59 24.19
N ALA A 172 1.29 -7.68 23.27
CA ALA A 172 1.09 -7.90 21.83
C ALA A 172 1.94 -9.09 21.30
N GLY A 173 3.05 -9.40 21.97
CA GLY A 173 3.90 -10.55 21.67
C GLY A 173 4.75 -10.38 20.40
N THR A 174 5.56 -11.41 20.14
CA THR A 174 6.29 -11.60 18.88
C THR A 174 5.62 -12.70 18.09
N ARG A 175 5.51 -12.50 16.78
CA ARG A 175 4.95 -13.46 15.84
C ARG A 175 5.85 -14.69 15.67
#